data_AF-A0A2H3CPK8-F1
#
_entry.id   AF-A0A2H3CPK8-F1
#
_cell.length_a   1.000
_cell.length_b   1.000
_cell.length_c   1.000
_cell.angle_alpha   90.00
_cell.angle_beta   90.00
_cell.angle_gamma   90.00
#
_symmetry.space_group_name_H-M   'P 1'
#
loop_
_entity.id
_entity.type
_entity.pdbx_description
1 polymer ?
#
loop_
_entity_poly.entity_id
_entity_poly.type
_entity_poly.pdbx_seq_one_letter_code
_entity_poly.pdbx_strand_id
1 'polypeptide(L)'
;MPHFVDVDSCLQTAKLITAAGEMAPFTFIKGVAGCVVVILENIQKAENNRSDMRELAKSIVNTLVAVRDTVIEHGPSSALCFQKICIEFQTYLADLLSKLNSEDRSLRGIQRFFKAKKISDDINGYWKQVQATKEDFLIRTTTTTRATLSDVQDQITTRFSALTDTIETSERNIALAIKDNNHNIEEICTLEVQQSETLEKIQTTLQVYQQRGLYKGVVRDFIPGDIYLTAAVPYTCYYTSHHHEDSDFDEYHAMIDDCPKLVRVFRVNSDRKEQVMQINGFT
;
A
#
# COMPACT_ATOMS: atom_id res chain seq x y z
N MET A 1 11.49 30.20 -52.86
CA MET A 1 12.37 29.78 -53.97
C MET A 1 12.88 28.38 -53.68
N PRO A 2 12.83 27.41 -54.61
CA PRO A 2 13.32 26.07 -54.33
C PRO A 2 14.84 26.06 -54.45
N HIS A 3 15.53 25.85 -53.33
CA HIS A 3 16.98 25.67 -53.31
C HIS A 3 17.37 24.45 -54.15
N PHE A 4 18.21 24.66 -55.15
CA PHE A 4 18.87 23.58 -55.87
C PHE A 4 19.83 22.90 -54.88
N VAL A 5 19.41 21.76 -54.32
CA VAL A 5 20.26 20.96 -53.42
C VAL A 5 21.32 20.28 -54.28
N ASP A 6 22.57 20.72 -54.13
CA ASP A 6 23.72 20.11 -54.78
C ASP A 6 24.31 18.97 -53.93
N VAL A 7 25.07 18.06 -54.55
CA VAL A 7 25.68 16.89 -53.86
C VAL A 7 26.55 17.34 -52.69
N ASP A 8 27.17 18.52 -52.78
CA ASP A 8 27.93 19.12 -51.68
C ASP A 8 27.06 19.43 -50.44
N SER A 9 25.86 19.97 -50.64
CA SER A 9 24.89 20.23 -49.56
C SER A 9 24.41 18.93 -48.90
N CYS A 10 24.19 17.89 -49.70
CA CYS A 10 23.92 16.54 -49.21
C CYS A 10 25.08 16.02 -48.33
N LEU A 11 26.32 16.19 -48.79
CA LEU A 11 27.51 15.75 -48.09
C LEU A 11 27.69 16.48 -46.75
N GLN A 12 27.52 17.81 -46.74
CA GLN A 12 27.56 18.61 -45.52
C GLN A 12 26.50 18.17 -44.50
N THR A 13 25.27 17.91 -44.97
CA THR A 13 24.18 17.42 -44.11
C THR A 13 24.54 16.07 -43.48
N ALA A 14 25.06 15.13 -44.26
CA ALA A 14 25.47 13.82 -43.75
C ALA A 14 26.63 13.91 -42.75
N LYS A 15 27.63 14.78 -43.02
CA LYS A 15 28.75 15.05 -42.09
C LYS A 15 28.25 15.66 -40.78
N LEU A 16 27.31 16.61 -40.84
CA LEU A 16 26.68 17.20 -39.66
C LEU A 16 25.92 16.16 -38.83
N ILE A 17 25.13 15.29 -39.47
CA ILE A 17 24.42 14.20 -38.79
C ILE A 17 25.40 13.20 -38.17
N THR A 18 26.52 12.93 -38.84
CA THR A 18 27.59 12.07 -38.29
C THR A 18 28.16 12.66 -37.01
N ALA A 19 28.53 13.96 -37.02
CA ALA A 19 29.05 14.67 -35.85
C ALA A 19 28.00 14.74 -34.71
N ALA A 20 26.74 15.04 -35.04
CA ALA A 20 25.65 15.01 -34.06
C ALA A 20 25.44 13.60 -33.47
N GLY A 21 25.62 12.56 -34.28
CA GLY A 21 25.55 11.16 -33.86
C GLY A 21 26.70 10.74 -32.92
N GLU A 22 27.85 11.41 -32.97
CA GLU A 22 28.93 11.21 -31.97
C GLU A 22 28.56 11.75 -30.60
N MET A 23 27.78 12.83 -30.56
CA MET A 23 27.33 13.47 -29.34
C MET A 23 26.06 12.84 -28.76
N ALA A 24 25.36 12.03 -29.54
CA ALA A 24 24.10 11.40 -29.15
C ALA A 24 24.33 10.04 -28.48
N PRO A 25 23.44 9.61 -27.56
CA PRO A 25 23.53 8.29 -26.90
C PRO A 25 23.23 7.10 -27.85
N PHE A 26 23.06 7.36 -29.16
CA PHE A 26 22.69 6.37 -30.18
C PHE A 26 23.76 6.25 -31.26
N THR A 27 24.68 5.30 -31.06
CA THR A 27 25.87 5.11 -31.92
C THR A 27 25.55 4.63 -33.35
N PHE A 28 24.35 4.08 -33.59
CA PHE A 28 23.96 3.57 -34.91
C PHE A 28 23.77 4.68 -35.96
N ILE A 29 23.26 5.85 -35.55
CA ILE A 29 23.07 6.99 -36.46
C ILE A 29 24.40 7.49 -36.99
N LYS A 30 25.42 7.55 -36.13
CA LYS A 30 26.80 7.89 -36.55
C LYS A 30 27.29 6.93 -37.64
N GLY A 31 27.15 5.62 -37.41
CA GLY A 31 27.63 4.60 -38.35
C GLY A 31 26.97 4.72 -39.72
N VAL A 32 25.65 4.80 -39.75
CA VAL A 32 24.88 4.95 -40.99
C VAL A 32 25.19 6.27 -41.70
N ALA A 33 25.25 7.39 -40.97
CA ALA A 33 25.61 8.68 -41.53
C ALA A 33 27.01 8.66 -42.15
N GLY A 34 27.97 7.97 -41.51
CA GLY A 34 29.29 7.73 -42.04
C GLY A 34 29.28 6.93 -43.36
N CYS A 35 28.46 5.89 -43.47
CA CYS A 35 28.28 5.15 -44.72
C CYS A 35 27.72 6.05 -45.83
N VAL A 36 26.74 6.92 -45.51
CA VAL A 36 26.20 7.90 -46.45
C VAL A 36 27.27 8.88 -46.92
N VAL A 37 28.12 9.38 -46.03
CA VAL A 37 29.25 10.25 -46.39
C VAL A 37 30.16 9.59 -47.42
N VAL A 38 30.56 8.34 -47.21
CA VAL A 38 31.43 7.59 -48.15
C VAL A 38 30.80 7.46 -49.53
N ILE A 39 29.49 7.20 -49.59
CA ILE A 39 28.77 7.08 -50.87
C ILE A 39 28.66 8.43 -51.58
N LEU A 40 28.34 9.49 -50.84
CA LEU A 40 28.25 10.85 -51.40
C LEU A 40 29.61 11.34 -51.91
N GLU A 41 30.72 11.02 -51.25
CA GLU A 41 32.06 11.33 -51.74
C GLU A 41 32.40 10.57 -53.02
N ASN A 42 31.95 9.31 -53.16
CA ASN A 42 32.11 8.55 -54.41
C ASN A 42 31.24 9.10 -55.54
N ILE A 43 30.01 9.53 -55.23
CA ILE A 43 29.13 10.21 -56.19
C ILE A 43 29.77 11.55 -56.64
N GLN A 44 30.31 12.34 -55.71
CA GLN A 44 30.97 13.61 -56.01
C GLN A 44 32.24 13.44 -56.88
N LYS A 45 33.02 12.38 -56.65
CA LYS A 45 34.22 12.03 -57.44
C LYS A 45 33.89 11.50 -58.84
N ALA A 46 32.68 11.01 -59.07
CA ALA A 46 32.26 10.61 -60.41
C ALA A 46 32.02 11.88 -61.25
N GLU A 47 33.02 12.24 -62.09
CA GLU A 47 33.09 13.48 -62.91
C GLU A 47 31.84 13.82 -63.74
N ASN A 48 30.89 12.89 -63.90
CA ASN A 48 29.65 13.09 -64.64
C ASN A 48 28.44 13.11 -63.70
N ASN A 49 28.34 14.12 -62.83
CA ASN A 49 27.19 14.41 -61.96
C ASN A 49 25.89 14.65 -62.76
N ARG A 50 25.38 13.60 -63.39
CA ARG A 50 24.09 13.55 -64.09
C ARG A 50 22.98 13.80 -63.06
N SER A 51 21.87 14.39 -63.51
CA SER A 51 20.67 14.64 -62.69
C SER A 51 20.31 13.46 -61.78
N ASP A 52 20.42 12.23 -62.31
CA ASP A 52 20.10 10.99 -61.63
C ASP A 52 20.96 10.75 -60.38
N MET A 53 22.25 11.12 -60.43
CA MET A 53 23.17 10.97 -59.29
C MET A 53 22.91 12.02 -58.20
N ARG A 54 22.51 13.24 -58.61
CA ARG A 54 22.11 14.29 -57.68
C ARG A 54 20.77 13.95 -56.99
N GLU A 55 19.83 13.38 -57.73
CA GLU A 55 18.55 12.91 -57.18
C GLU A 55 18.75 11.74 -56.21
N LEU A 56 19.65 10.81 -56.53
CA LEU A 56 20.06 9.74 -55.63
C LEU A 56 20.69 10.29 -54.34
N ALA A 57 21.66 11.22 -54.45
CA ALA A 57 22.27 11.87 -53.30
C ALA A 57 21.22 12.52 -52.38
N LYS A 58 20.24 13.22 -52.97
CA LYS A 58 19.14 13.84 -52.24
C LYS A 58 18.24 12.80 -51.56
N SER A 59 17.89 11.72 -52.25
CA SER A 59 17.07 10.64 -51.70
C SER A 59 17.76 9.94 -50.51
N ILE A 60 19.06 9.66 -50.62
CA ILE A 60 19.85 9.06 -49.54
C ILE A 60 19.89 9.98 -48.32
N VAL A 61 20.14 11.28 -48.50
CA VAL A 61 20.20 12.23 -47.38
C VAL A 61 18.83 12.46 -46.75
N ASN A 62 17.76 12.58 -47.54
CA ASN A 62 16.40 12.70 -47.00
C ASN A 62 16.03 11.48 -46.14
N THR A 63 16.45 10.29 -46.57
CA THR A 63 16.26 9.05 -45.79
C THR A 63 17.05 9.09 -44.48
N LEU A 64 18.31 9.54 -44.52
CA LEU A 64 19.14 9.71 -43.33
C LEU A 64 18.52 10.71 -42.33
N VAL A 65 18.01 11.85 -42.82
CA VAL A 65 17.32 12.86 -41.99
C VAL A 65 16.08 12.26 -41.35
N ALA A 66 15.24 11.55 -42.11
CA ALA A 66 14.04 10.92 -41.58
C ALA A 66 14.37 9.88 -40.49
N VAL A 67 15.41 9.06 -40.69
CA VAL A 67 15.88 8.10 -39.68
C VAL A 67 16.36 8.84 -38.42
N ARG A 68 17.13 9.92 -38.56
CA ARG A 68 17.59 10.77 -37.43
C ARG A 68 16.42 11.40 -36.66
N ASP A 69 15.45 11.99 -37.35
CA ASP A 69 14.32 12.66 -36.72
C ASP A 69 13.43 11.66 -35.98
N THR A 70 13.22 10.48 -36.55
CA THR A 70 12.46 9.40 -35.90
C THR A 70 13.14 8.93 -34.61
N VAL A 71 14.47 8.81 -34.61
CA VAL A 71 15.25 8.47 -33.39
C VAL A 71 15.13 9.54 -32.31
N ILE A 72 15.15 10.83 -32.70
CA ILE A 72 14.97 11.93 -31.74
C ILE A 72 13.57 11.93 -31.15
N GLU A 73 12.54 11.71 -31.97
CA GLU A 73 11.14 11.70 -31.54
C GLU A 73 10.83 10.58 -30.53
N HIS A 74 11.38 9.38 -30.75
CA HIS A 74 11.02 8.20 -29.96
C HIS A 74 12.00 7.87 -28.82
N GLY A 75 13.15 8.56 -28.77
CA GLY A 75 14.11 8.45 -27.67
C GLY A 75 14.69 7.04 -27.45
N PRO A 76 15.26 6.76 -26.26
CA PRO A 76 15.98 5.51 -25.98
C PRO A 76 15.13 4.24 -26.00
N SER A 77 13.83 4.38 -25.77
CA SER A 77 12.89 3.27 -25.57
C SER A 77 12.68 2.38 -26.80
N SER A 78 13.15 2.80 -27.98
CA SER A 78 12.96 2.12 -29.27
C SER A 78 14.29 1.77 -29.96
N ALA A 79 15.41 1.84 -29.24
CA ALA A 79 16.77 1.65 -29.75
C ALA A 79 16.97 0.33 -30.52
N LEU A 80 16.36 -0.78 -30.09
CA LEU A 80 16.46 -2.08 -30.77
C LEU A 80 15.75 -2.11 -32.13
N CYS A 81 14.60 -1.45 -32.26
CA CYS A 81 13.87 -1.35 -33.53
C CYS A 81 14.68 -0.49 -34.53
N PHE A 82 15.23 0.63 -34.04
CA PHE A 82 16.07 1.50 -34.86
C PHE A 82 17.40 0.86 -35.26
N GLN A 83 17.99 0.04 -34.40
CA GLN A 83 19.19 -0.72 -34.74
C GLN A 83 18.95 -1.60 -35.97
N LYS A 84 17.80 -2.31 -36.02
CA LYS A 84 17.45 -3.15 -37.18
C LYS A 84 17.34 -2.32 -38.47
N ILE A 85 16.63 -1.20 -38.43
CA ILE A 85 16.47 -0.29 -39.57
C ILE A 85 17.84 0.25 -40.04
N CYS A 86 18.73 0.61 -39.09
CA CYS A 86 20.08 1.07 -39.40
C CYS A 86 20.94 0.00 -40.09
N ILE A 87 20.84 -1.26 -39.64
CA ILE A 87 21.57 -2.40 -40.24
C ILE A 87 21.07 -2.67 -41.67
N GLU A 88 19.75 -2.66 -41.88
CA GLU A 88 19.16 -2.85 -43.21
C GLU A 88 19.59 -1.72 -44.16
N PHE A 89 19.56 -0.47 -43.70
CA PHE A 89 20.01 0.66 -44.49
C PHE A 89 21.52 0.62 -44.77
N GLN A 90 22.35 0.22 -43.80
CA GLN A 90 23.78 0.01 -44.00
C GLN A 90 24.05 -1.07 -45.07
N THR A 91 23.29 -2.17 -45.05
CA THR A 91 23.42 -3.25 -46.03
C THR A 91 23.12 -2.74 -47.45
N TYR A 92 22.06 -1.95 -47.60
CA TYR A 92 21.74 -1.29 -48.86
C TYR A 92 22.87 -0.36 -49.34
N LEU A 93 23.44 0.43 -48.43
CA LEU A 93 24.54 1.33 -48.74
C LEU A 93 25.81 0.57 -49.17
N ALA A 94 26.13 -0.56 -48.53
CA ALA A 94 27.24 -1.43 -48.93
C ALA A 94 27.05 -2.04 -50.34
N ASP A 95 25.83 -2.49 -50.64
CA ASP A 95 25.43 -3.00 -51.96
C ASP A 95 25.47 -1.94 -53.06
N LEU A 96 25.24 -0.68 -52.70
CA LEU A 96 25.37 0.47 -53.60
C LEU A 96 26.84 0.81 -53.83
N LEU A 97 27.65 0.85 -52.77
CA LEU A 97 29.08 1.15 -52.84
C LEU A 97 29.84 0.12 -53.68
N SER A 98 29.56 -1.17 -53.51
CA SER A 98 30.18 -2.23 -54.32
C SER A 98 29.89 -2.08 -55.81
N LYS A 99 28.68 -1.65 -56.18
CA LYS A 99 28.31 -1.37 -57.58
C LYS A 99 28.90 -0.08 -58.13
N LEU A 100 29.15 0.91 -57.29
CA LEU A 100 29.85 2.13 -57.69
C LEU A 100 31.35 1.87 -57.94
N ASN A 101 31.92 0.86 -57.27
CA ASN A 101 33.36 0.55 -57.31
C ASN A 101 33.74 -0.59 -58.28
N SER A 102 32.80 -1.27 -58.95
CA SER A 102 33.12 -2.36 -59.87
C SER A 102 33.77 -1.88 -61.17
N GLU A 103 34.66 -2.71 -61.75
CA GLU A 103 35.43 -2.43 -62.97
C GLU A 103 34.56 -2.25 -64.22
N ASP A 104 33.33 -2.78 -64.21
CA ASP A 104 32.30 -2.52 -65.22
C ASP A 104 31.63 -1.15 -64.97
N ARG A 105 32.46 -0.11 -64.93
CA ARG A 105 32.12 1.29 -64.71
C ARG A 105 31.33 1.89 -65.87
N SER A 106 30.56 1.08 -66.59
CA SER A 106 29.69 1.55 -67.65
C SER A 106 28.52 2.28 -67.00
N LEU A 107 28.46 3.60 -67.26
CA LEU A 107 27.31 4.45 -66.93
C LEU A 107 25.97 3.84 -67.38
N ARG A 108 26.02 2.94 -68.38
CA ARG A 108 24.90 2.17 -68.92
C ARG A 108 24.53 0.95 -68.04
N GLY A 109 25.49 0.29 -67.40
CA GLY A 109 25.27 -0.77 -66.40
C GLY A 109 24.75 -0.20 -65.08
N ILE A 110 25.27 0.95 -64.67
CA ILE A 110 24.77 1.73 -63.53
C ILE A 110 23.34 2.25 -63.83
N GLN A 111 23.10 2.88 -64.99
CA GLN A 111 21.74 3.28 -65.41
C GLN A 111 20.80 2.08 -65.57
N ARG A 112 21.26 0.92 -66.06
CA ARG A 112 20.44 -0.30 -66.13
C ARG A 112 20.17 -0.87 -64.74
N PHE A 113 21.11 -0.80 -63.81
CA PHE A 113 20.86 -1.13 -62.42
C PHE A 113 19.78 -0.21 -61.85
N PHE A 114 19.86 1.10 -62.07
CA PHE A 114 18.84 2.09 -61.65
C PHE A 114 17.50 2.03 -62.44
N LYS A 115 17.48 1.53 -63.68
CA LYS A 115 16.26 1.34 -64.49
C LYS A 115 15.58 -0.01 -64.28
N ALA A 116 16.36 -1.09 -64.19
CA ALA A 116 15.87 -2.46 -64.01
C ALA A 116 15.49 -2.71 -62.54
N LYS A 117 16.23 -2.08 -61.62
CA LYS A 117 15.86 -1.91 -60.23
C LYS A 117 15.43 -0.45 -60.13
N LYS A 118 14.17 -0.14 -60.41
CA LYS A 118 13.65 1.22 -60.16
C LYS A 118 13.85 1.47 -58.67
N ILE A 119 14.99 2.03 -58.32
CA ILE A 119 15.39 2.26 -56.94
C ILE A 119 14.40 3.23 -56.28
N SER A 120 13.72 4.07 -57.06
CA SER A 120 12.56 4.83 -56.59
C SER A 120 11.36 3.96 -56.21
N ASP A 121 11.02 2.89 -56.95
CA ASP A 121 9.89 2.02 -56.61
C ASP A 121 10.25 1.13 -55.41
N ASP A 122 11.50 0.65 -55.32
CA ASP A 122 12.01 -0.10 -54.17
C ASP A 122 12.13 0.79 -52.92
N ILE A 123 12.68 2.01 -53.04
CA ILE A 123 12.74 2.98 -51.93
C ILE A 123 11.33 3.38 -51.50
N ASN A 124 10.40 3.59 -52.43
CA ASN A 124 9.01 3.89 -52.09
C ASN A 124 8.30 2.67 -51.48
N GLY A 125 8.67 1.45 -51.89
CA GLY A 125 8.26 0.20 -51.25
C GLY A 125 8.77 0.07 -49.82
N TYR A 126 10.06 0.33 -49.60
CA TYR A 126 10.66 0.40 -48.27
C TYR A 126 10.05 1.51 -47.43
N TRP A 127 9.78 2.68 -48.01
CA TRP A 127 9.15 3.79 -47.31
C TRP A 127 7.74 3.42 -46.88
N LYS A 128 6.94 2.79 -47.75
CA LYS A 128 5.64 2.23 -47.39
C LYS A 128 5.74 1.16 -46.31
N GLN A 129 6.75 0.29 -46.37
CA GLN A 129 6.95 -0.75 -45.37
C GLN A 129 7.36 -0.17 -44.01
N VAL A 130 8.21 0.85 -44.00
CA VAL A 130 8.58 1.60 -42.79
C VAL A 130 7.36 2.35 -42.22
N GLN A 131 6.54 2.98 -43.06
CA GLN A 131 5.30 3.61 -42.59
C GLN A 131 4.30 2.58 -42.04
N ALA A 132 4.10 1.45 -42.71
CA ALA A 132 3.24 0.38 -42.21
C ALA A 132 3.77 -0.19 -40.88
N THR A 133 5.08 -0.36 -40.77
CA THR A 133 5.73 -0.83 -39.53
C THR A 133 5.62 0.22 -38.43
N LYS A 134 5.72 1.52 -38.75
CA LYS A 134 5.49 2.63 -37.83
C LYS A 134 4.04 2.64 -37.34
N GLU A 135 3.06 2.52 -38.24
CA GLU A 135 1.64 2.45 -37.90
C GLU A 135 1.36 1.25 -37.01
N ASP A 136 1.88 0.06 -37.34
CA ASP A 136 1.71 -1.15 -36.52
C ASP A 136 2.36 -1.00 -35.14
N PHE A 137 3.57 -0.44 -35.07
CA PHE A 137 4.23 -0.14 -33.80
C PHE A 137 3.45 0.89 -32.96
N LEU A 138 2.92 1.96 -33.58
CA LEU A 138 2.12 2.96 -32.89
C LEU A 138 0.80 2.38 -32.40
N ILE A 139 0.11 1.57 -33.21
CA ILE A 139 -1.12 0.86 -32.81
C ILE A 139 -0.82 -0.08 -31.64
N ARG A 140 0.22 -0.90 -31.76
CA ARG A 140 0.59 -1.87 -30.72
C ARG A 140 0.99 -1.17 -29.42
N THR A 141 1.86 -0.16 -29.50
CA THR A 141 2.30 0.61 -28.33
C THR A 141 1.13 1.34 -27.69
N THR A 142 0.31 2.05 -28.46
CA THR A 142 -0.86 2.76 -27.93
C THR A 142 -1.86 1.79 -27.28
N THR A 143 -2.09 0.64 -27.91
CA THR A 143 -3.02 -0.37 -27.38
C THR A 143 -2.49 -1.01 -26.10
N THR A 144 -1.22 -1.41 -26.07
CA THR A 144 -0.60 -1.98 -24.87
C THR A 144 -0.53 -0.96 -23.73
N THR A 145 -0.15 0.28 -24.01
CA THR A 145 -0.15 1.36 -23.01
C THR A 145 -1.56 1.62 -22.49
N ARG A 146 -2.58 1.66 -23.37
CA ARG A 146 -3.97 1.84 -22.94
C ARG A 146 -4.48 0.65 -22.10
N ALA A 147 -4.15 -0.58 -22.49
CA ALA A 147 -4.55 -1.78 -21.75
C ALA A 147 -3.91 -1.83 -20.36
N THR A 148 -2.60 -1.56 -20.26
CA THR A 148 -1.89 -1.51 -18.98
C THR A 148 -2.38 -0.37 -18.08
N LEU A 149 -2.68 0.80 -18.66
CA LEU A 149 -3.27 1.91 -17.91
C LEU A 149 -4.67 1.55 -17.39
N SER A 150 -5.49 0.87 -18.20
CA SER A 150 -6.80 0.39 -17.77
C SER A 150 -6.70 -0.60 -16.61
N ASP A 151 -5.77 -1.55 -16.69
CA ASP A 151 -5.53 -2.52 -15.62
C ASP A 151 -5.08 -1.83 -14.32
N VAL A 152 -4.18 -0.86 -14.41
CA VAL A 152 -3.76 -0.03 -13.26
C VAL A 152 -4.96 0.75 -12.69
N GLN A 153 -5.78 1.35 -13.55
CA GLN A 153 -6.96 2.09 -13.14
C GLN A 153 -7.98 1.18 -12.42
N ASP A 154 -8.20 -0.03 -12.92
CA ASP A 154 -9.10 -1.01 -12.30
C ASP A 154 -8.57 -1.49 -10.94
N GLN A 155 -7.26 -1.74 -10.83
CA GLN A 155 -6.61 -2.08 -9.57
C GLN A 155 -6.72 -0.94 -8.54
N ILE A 156 -6.48 0.31 -8.96
CA ILE A 156 -6.64 1.49 -8.11
C ILE A 156 -8.08 1.61 -7.63
N THR A 157 -9.04 1.51 -8.55
CA THR A 157 -10.47 1.60 -8.24
C THR A 157 -10.89 0.53 -7.23
N THR A 158 -10.48 -0.73 -7.47
CA THR A 158 -10.79 -1.85 -6.57
C THR A 158 -10.20 -1.66 -5.18
N ARG A 159 -8.93 -1.23 -5.09
CA ARG A 159 -8.27 -0.97 -3.80
C ARG A 159 -8.90 0.21 -3.06
N PHE A 160 -9.30 1.26 -3.78
CA PHE A 160 -10.01 2.38 -3.18
C PHE A 160 -11.38 1.96 -2.64
N SER A 161 -12.16 1.17 -3.39
CA SER A 161 -13.44 0.64 -2.89
C SER A 161 -13.24 -0.21 -1.63
N ALA A 162 -12.28 -1.14 -1.63
CA ALA A 162 -11.99 -1.95 -0.46
C ALA A 162 -11.54 -1.09 0.74
N LEU A 163 -10.72 -0.06 0.51
CA LEU A 163 -10.29 0.86 1.54
C LEU A 163 -11.49 1.62 2.14
N THR A 164 -12.38 2.14 1.30
CA THR A 164 -13.63 2.79 1.74
C THR A 164 -14.46 1.86 2.62
N ASP A 165 -14.67 0.60 2.20
CA ASP A 165 -15.41 -0.39 2.99
C ASP A 165 -14.76 -0.66 4.35
N THR A 166 -13.42 -0.72 4.41
CA THR A 166 -12.70 -0.89 5.68
C THR A 166 -12.81 0.33 6.59
N ILE A 167 -12.80 1.55 6.01
CA ILE A 167 -12.98 2.79 6.77
C ILE A 167 -14.39 2.84 7.35
N GLU A 168 -15.43 2.60 6.55
CA GLU A 168 -16.81 2.59 7.04
C GLU A 168 -17.01 1.54 8.15
N THR A 169 -16.39 0.36 8.01
CA THR A 169 -16.43 -0.69 9.02
C THR A 169 -15.73 -0.24 10.30
N SER A 170 -14.57 0.39 10.18
CA SER A 170 -13.84 0.96 11.31
C SER A 170 -14.66 2.03 12.03
N GLU A 171 -15.30 2.93 11.29
CA GLU A 171 -16.16 3.98 11.84
C GLU A 171 -17.33 3.39 12.62
N ARG A 172 -18.02 2.38 12.07
CA ARG A 172 -19.11 1.67 12.78
C ARG A 172 -18.59 1.02 14.07
N ASN A 173 -17.44 0.36 14.03
CA ASN A 173 -16.85 -0.29 15.20
C ASN A 173 -16.47 0.72 16.28
N ILE A 174 -15.89 1.87 15.91
CA ILE A 174 -15.57 2.96 16.83
C ILE A 174 -16.86 3.51 17.45
N ALA A 175 -17.90 3.75 16.66
CA ALA A 175 -19.19 4.24 17.16
C ALA A 175 -19.83 3.28 18.16
N LEU A 176 -19.77 1.97 17.89
CA LEU A 176 -20.24 0.93 18.82
C LEU A 176 -19.43 0.94 20.12
N ALA A 177 -18.10 0.97 20.03
CA ALA A 177 -17.24 1.01 21.20
C ALA A 177 -17.47 2.26 22.08
N ILE A 178 -17.69 3.43 21.46
CA ILE A 178 -18.06 4.66 22.18
C ILE A 178 -19.41 4.48 22.89
N LYS A 179 -20.40 3.90 22.20
CA LYS A 179 -21.73 3.67 22.79
C LYS A 179 -21.66 2.71 23.98
N ASP A 180 -20.94 1.60 23.85
CA ASP A 180 -20.78 0.62 24.92
C ASP A 180 -20.05 1.23 26.13
N ASN A 181 -18.99 2.01 25.88
CA ASN A 181 -18.29 2.73 26.94
C ASN A 181 -19.19 3.74 27.66
N ASN A 182 -20.03 4.48 26.93
CA ASN A 182 -20.99 5.40 27.53
C ASN A 182 -22.01 4.66 28.42
N HIS A 183 -22.48 3.49 27.97
CA HIS A 183 -23.38 2.66 28.78
C HIS A 183 -22.71 2.19 30.07
N ASN A 184 -21.46 1.72 29.99
CA ASN A 184 -20.69 1.31 31.17
C ASN A 184 -20.45 2.48 32.14
N ILE A 185 -20.17 3.69 31.63
CA ILE A 185 -20.03 4.90 32.46
C ILE A 185 -21.35 5.22 33.17
N GLU A 186 -22.47 5.13 32.47
CA GLU A 186 -23.80 5.35 33.06
C GLU A 186 -24.08 4.34 34.19
N GLU A 187 -23.77 3.06 33.97
CA GLU A 187 -23.92 2.02 34.99
C GLU A 187 -23.06 2.30 36.24
N ILE A 188 -21.78 2.68 36.05
CA ILE A 188 -20.90 3.07 37.16
C ILE A 188 -21.48 4.25 37.95
N CYS A 189 -21.96 5.29 37.26
CA CYS A 189 -22.58 6.45 37.91
C CYS A 189 -23.83 6.04 38.71
N THR A 190 -24.68 5.15 38.19
CA THR A 190 -25.86 4.67 38.93
C THR A 190 -25.48 3.86 40.16
N LEU A 191 -24.44 3.02 40.06
CA LEU A 191 -23.95 2.23 41.17
C LEU A 191 -23.35 3.12 42.27
N GLU A 192 -22.60 4.16 41.89
CA GLU A 192 -22.02 5.13 42.83
C GLU A 192 -23.12 5.87 43.63
N VAL A 193 -24.20 6.28 42.96
CA VAL A 193 -25.36 6.89 43.63
C VAL A 193 -25.99 5.91 44.62
N GLN A 194 -26.25 4.67 44.18
CA GLN A 194 -26.86 3.66 45.05
C GLN A 194 -25.97 3.31 46.28
N GLN A 195 -24.66 3.24 46.09
CA GLN A 195 -23.72 3.02 47.19
C GLN A 195 -23.71 4.19 48.16
N SER A 196 -23.73 5.42 47.65
CA SER A 196 -23.79 6.63 48.47
C SER A 196 -25.06 6.68 49.32
N GLU A 197 -26.22 6.39 48.73
CA GLU A 197 -27.49 6.30 49.46
C GLU A 197 -27.47 5.20 50.53
N THR A 198 -26.84 4.06 50.22
CA THR A 198 -26.72 2.94 51.16
C THR A 198 -25.81 3.31 52.33
N LEU A 199 -24.69 3.97 52.05
CA LEU A 199 -23.77 4.46 53.07
C LEU A 199 -24.44 5.49 53.98
N GLU A 200 -25.21 6.43 53.42
CA GLU A 200 -25.96 7.42 54.19
C GLU A 200 -27.00 6.76 55.12
N LYS A 201 -27.73 5.75 54.62
CA LYS A 201 -28.66 4.96 55.45
C LYS A 201 -27.93 4.26 56.59
N ILE A 202 -26.83 3.56 56.31
CA ILE A 202 -26.01 2.88 57.33
C ILE A 202 -25.53 3.88 58.38
N GLN A 203 -25.00 5.03 57.95
CA GLN A 203 -24.50 6.07 58.84
C GLN A 203 -25.62 6.61 59.73
N THR A 204 -26.80 6.86 59.17
CA THR A 204 -27.98 7.32 59.92
C THR A 204 -28.44 6.27 60.94
N THR A 205 -28.50 5.00 60.55
CA THR A 205 -28.86 3.88 61.45
C THR A 205 -27.84 3.72 62.57
N LEU A 206 -26.54 3.79 62.28
CA LEU A 206 -25.48 3.71 63.28
C LEU A 206 -25.54 4.87 64.28
N GLN A 207 -25.86 6.08 63.82
CA GLN A 207 -26.09 7.22 64.72
C GLN A 207 -27.28 6.97 65.66
N VAL A 208 -28.39 6.41 65.16
CA VAL A 208 -29.54 6.03 66.00
C VAL A 208 -29.14 4.99 67.03
N TYR A 209 -28.37 3.96 66.65
CA TYR A 209 -27.88 2.95 67.60
C TYR A 209 -26.90 3.52 68.63
N GLN A 210 -26.05 4.48 68.25
CA GLN A 210 -25.18 5.20 69.19
C GLN A 210 -25.99 5.97 70.22
N GLN A 211 -27.00 6.72 69.78
CA GLN A 211 -27.87 7.50 70.68
C GLN A 211 -28.66 6.59 71.65
N ARG A 212 -29.01 5.37 71.23
CA ARG A 212 -29.68 4.37 72.07
C ARG A 212 -28.71 3.55 72.94
N GLY A 213 -27.41 3.80 72.87
CA GLY A 213 -26.38 3.06 73.64
C GLY A 213 -26.08 1.65 73.13
N LEU A 214 -26.68 1.24 72.00
CA LEU A 214 -26.53 -0.09 71.40
C LEU A 214 -25.23 -0.24 70.57
N TYR A 215 -24.62 0.87 70.15
CA TYR A 215 -23.36 0.88 69.41
C TYR A 215 -22.39 1.89 70.04
N LYS A 216 -21.18 1.45 70.43
CA LYS A 216 -20.16 2.28 71.12
C LYS A 216 -19.08 2.86 70.19
N GLY A 217 -19.28 2.80 68.87
CA GLY A 217 -18.38 3.46 67.91
C GLY A 217 -17.09 2.69 67.57
N VAL A 218 -16.98 1.42 67.97
CA VAL A 218 -15.84 0.57 67.62
C VAL A 218 -16.33 -0.55 66.71
N VAL A 219 -15.94 -0.50 65.43
CA VAL A 219 -15.98 -1.66 64.54
C VAL A 219 -14.65 -2.37 64.73
N ARG A 220 -14.68 -3.63 65.17
CA ARG A 220 -13.50 -4.50 65.11
C ARG A 220 -13.69 -5.45 63.94
N ASP A 221 -12.64 -5.62 63.15
CA ASP A 221 -12.60 -6.66 62.13
C ASP A 221 -12.65 -8.02 62.86
N PHE A 222 -13.74 -8.75 62.68
CA PHE A 222 -13.82 -10.15 63.09
C PHE A 222 -13.32 -10.99 61.93
N ILE A 223 -12.13 -11.56 62.08
CA ILE A 223 -11.57 -12.48 61.08
C ILE A 223 -12.28 -13.83 61.26
N PRO A 224 -12.59 -14.57 60.18
CA PRO A 224 -13.03 -15.96 60.29
C PRO A 224 -12.03 -16.76 61.14
N GLY A 225 -12.50 -17.21 62.32
CA GLY A 225 -11.64 -17.80 63.35
C GLY A 225 -11.70 -17.08 64.69
N ASP A 226 -12.00 -15.78 64.76
CA ASP A 226 -12.04 -15.02 66.03
C ASP A 226 -13.22 -15.41 66.94
N ILE A 227 -14.21 -16.11 66.39
CA ILE A 227 -15.36 -16.62 67.12
C ILE A 227 -15.25 -18.14 67.23
N TYR A 228 -14.93 -18.62 68.43
CA TYR A 228 -14.74 -20.04 68.71
C TYR A 228 -15.93 -20.61 69.48
N LEU A 229 -16.55 -21.66 68.95
CA LEU A 229 -17.50 -22.46 69.72
C LEU A 229 -16.72 -23.40 70.65
N THR A 230 -16.67 -23.08 71.94
CA THR A 230 -15.90 -23.85 72.92
C THR A 230 -16.67 -25.04 73.49
N ALA A 231 -17.98 -24.94 73.67
CA ALA A 231 -18.80 -26.05 74.17
C ALA A 231 -20.28 -25.88 73.80
N ALA A 232 -20.94 -26.98 73.44
CA ALA A 232 -22.39 -27.05 73.41
C ALA A 232 -22.89 -27.41 74.82
N VAL A 233 -23.58 -26.49 75.48
CA VAL A 233 -24.18 -26.77 76.78
C VAL A 233 -25.56 -27.41 76.57
N PRO A 234 -25.88 -28.54 77.23
CA PRO A 234 -27.21 -29.13 77.17
C PRO A 234 -28.26 -28.13 77.68
N TYR A 235 -29.39 -28.04 76.97
CA TYR A 235 -30.50 -27.17 77.35
C TYR A 235 -31.09 -27.67 78.68
N THR A 236 -30.59 -27.16 79.79
CA THR A 236 -31.11 -27.44 81.13
C THR A 236 -32.06 -26.31 81.50
N CYS A 237 -33.35 -26.60 81.41
CA CYS A 237 -34.40 -25.67 81.81
C CYS A 237 -34.39 -25.56 83.35
N TYR A 238 -33.57 -24.68 83.88
CA TYR A 238 -33.72 -24.18 85.25
C TYR A 238 -34.33 -22.78 85.18
N TYR A 239 -35.65 -22.75 85.37
CA TYR A 239 -36.38 -21.54 85.64
C TYR A 239 -35.86 -20.90 86.92
N THR A 240 -35.25 -19.73 86.82
CA THR A 240 -35.36 -18.68 87.83
C THR A 240 -35.27 -17.30 87.17
N SER A 241 -36.46 -16.71 87.01
CA SER A 241 -36.81 -15.32 87.30
C SER A 241 -35.85 -14.17 86.95
N HIS A 242 -36.37 -13.34 86.04
CA HIS A 242 -36.33 -11.87 86.05
C HIS A 242 -35.00 -11.23 85.66
N HIS A 243 -34.88 -10.81 84.39
CA HIS A 243 -34.81 -9.39 84.03
C HIS A 243 -35.16 -9.22 82.54
N HIS A 244 -35.86 -8.12 82.25
CA HIS A 244 -36.20 -7.68 80.91
C HIS A 244 -34.94 -7.43 80.09
N GLU A 245 -34.71 -8.23 79.06
CA GLU A 245 -34.11 -7.80 77.78
C GLU A 245 -34.33 -8.92 76.76
N ASP A 246 -34.88 -8.54 75.61
CA ASP A 246 -35.35 -9.42 74.53
C ASP A 246 -34.17 -9.92 73.68
N SER A 247 -33.22 -10.61 74.33
CA SER A 247 -32.02 -11.18 73.68
C SER A 247 -31.96 -12.69 73.85
N ASP A 248 -31.93 -13.42 72.74
CA ASP A 248 -31.85 -14.90 72.67
C ASP A 248 -30.53 -15.51 73.21
N PHE A 249 -29.71 -14.72 73.91
CA PHE A 249 -28.40 -15.11 74.43
C PHE A 249 -28.03 -14.35 75.71
N ASP A 250 -27.20 -14.98 76.54
CA ASP A 250 -26.51 -14.33 77.66
C ASP A 250 -25.12 -13.87 77.21
N GLU A 251 -24.67 -12.68 77.65
CA GLU A 251 -23.35 -12.15 77.33
C GLU A 251 -22.56 -11.80 78.61
N TYR A 252 -21.31 -12.25 78.72
CA TYR A 252 -20.43 -11.92 79.84
C TYR A 252 -18.96 -11.87 79.44
N HIS A 253 -18.14 -11.18 80.24
CA HIS A 253 -16.69 -11.09 80.02
C HIS A 253 -15.98 -12.19 80.81
N ALA A 254 -15.06 -12.91 80.18
CA ALA A 254 -14.26 -13.95 80.81
C ALA A 254 -12.80 -13.89 80.35
N MET A 255 -11.87 -14.26 81.22
CA MET A 255 -10.47 -14.49 80.84
C MET A 255 -10.36 -15.91 80.31
N ILE A 256 -10.04 -16.06 79.02
CA ILE A 256 -9.84 -17.35 78.36
C ILE A 256 -8.44 -17.31 77.72
N ASP A 257 -7.58 -18.24 78.09
CA ASP A 257 -6.17 -18.29 77.68
C ASP A 257 -5.41 -16.98 77.98
N ASP A 258 -5.59 -16.45 79.20
CA ASP A 258 -5.01 -15.17 79.66
C ASP A 258 -5.37 -13.93 78.83
N CYS A 259 -6.34 -14.05 77.91
CA CYS A 259 -6.88 -12.94 77.14
C CYS A 259 -8.32 -12.63 77.59
N PRO A 260 -8.68 -11.35 77.80
CA PRO A 260 -10.07 -10.98 78.05
C PRO A 260 -10.90 -11.22 76.79
N LYS A 261 -11.87 -12.13 76.86
CA LYS A 261 -12.80 -12.47 75.79
C LYS A 261 -14.24 -12.15 76.19
N LEU A 262 -15.04 -11.77 75.22
CA LEU A 262 -16.48 -11.62 75.36
C LEU A 262 -17.15 -12.95 74.99
N VAL A 263 -17.91 -13.53 75.91
CA VAL A 263 -18.57 -14.83 75.73
C VAL A 263 -20.07 -14.61 75.56
N ARG A 264 -20.63 -15.15 74.47
CA ARG A 264 -22.07 -15.22 74.24
C ARG A 264 -22.56 -16.66 74.32
N VAL A 265 -23.59 -16.90 75.13
CA VAL A 265 -24.22 -18.20 75.31
C VAL A 265 -25.61 -18.15 74.69
N PHE A 266 -25.76 -18.76 73.53
CA PHE A 266 -27.04 -18.88 72.83
C PHE A 266 -27.82 -20.07 73.40
N ARG A 267 -29.03 -19.81 73.89
CA ARG A 267 -29.92 -20.87 74.40
C ARG A 267 -30.85 -21.29 73.27
N VAL A 268 -30.48 -22.36 72.55
CA VAL A 268 -31.23 -22.82 71.37
C VAL A 268 -31.83 -24.20 71.64
N ASN A 269 -33.10 -24.39 71.30
CA ASN A 269 -33.75 -25.70 71.33
C ASN A 269 -33.11 -26.62 70.27
N SER A 270 -32.98 -27.91 70.59
CA SER A 270 -32.18 -28.90 69.84
C SER A 270 -32.41 -28.85 68.32
N ASP A 271 -33.66 -28.66 67.91
CA ASP A 271 -34.12 -28.70 66.51
C ASP A 271 -33.75 -27.44 65.70
N ARG A 272 -33.29 -26.37 66.36
CA ARG A 272 -32.90 -25.09 65.72
C ARG A 272 -31.40 -24.84 65.79
N LYS A 273 -30.62 -25.78 66.33
CA LYS A 273 -29.18 -25.65 66.53
C LYS A 273 -28.44 -25.35 65.22
N GLU A 274 -28.68 -26.12 64.17
CA GLU A 274 -28.03 -25.92 62.86
C GLU A 274 -28.38 -24.57 62.24
N GLN A 275 -29.64 -24.15 62.37
CA GLN A 275 -30.11 -22.88 61.83
C GLN A 275 -29.42 -21.68 62.50
N VAL A 276 -29.23 -21.73 63.83
CA VAL A 276 -28.52 -20.68 64.58
C VAL A 276 -27.02 -20.72 64.29
N MET A 277 -26.43 -21.89 64.09
CA MET A 277 -25.01 -22.02 63.70
C MET A 277 -24.75 -21.42 62.32
N GLN A 278 -25.65 -21.62 61.35
CA GLN A 278 -25.55 -21.03 60.01
C GLN A 278 -25.73 -19.50 60.03
N ILE A 279 -26.74 -18.99 60.75
CA ILE A 279 -27.01 -17.54 60.85
C ILE A 279 -25.81 -16.80 61.45
N ASN A 280 -25.07 -17.42 62.37
CA ASN A 280 -23.92 -16.82 63.03
C ASN A 280 -22.56 -17.26 62.45
N GLY A 281 -22.54 -17.95 61.31
CA GLY A 281 -21.32 -18.23 60.55
C GLY A 281 -20.37 -19.27 61.17
N PHE A 282 -20.89 -20.25 61.93
CA PHE A 282 -20.10 -21.30 62.61
C PHE A 282 -20.02 -22.64 61.87
N THR A 283 -20.39 -22.67 60.58
CA THR A 283 -20.33 -23.86 59.72
C THR A 283 -19.24 -23.75 58.67
#